data_AF-A0A098ECH0-F1
#
_entry.id   AF-A0A098ECH0-F1
#
_cell.length_a   1.000
_cell.length_b   1.000
_cell.length_c   1.000
_cell.angle_alpha   90.00
_cell.angle_beta   90.00
_cell.angle_gamma   90.00
#
_symmetry.space_group_name_H-M   'P 1'
#
loop_
_entity.id
_entity.type
_entity.pdbx_description
1 polymer ?
#
loop_
_entity_poly.entity_id
_entity_poly.type
_entity_poly.pdbx_seq_one_letter_code
_entity_poly.pdbx_strand_id
1 'polypeptide(L)'
;MHAHDAALILGNVMRSGGICDEMDELHIDEMKMNRNFANNAHRHGIQVIIEALGGHIAAKNLIKYTKFYRKNIKFPLFASGPVPIDSALGYDHIAASLGAGIVAGHGADFLCCITPAEHLALPTVEDVKEGIIAFKIVAEFADAMKYGISERDRAMDEARELHDWEKQFSLAIDGEEKARQKGKNLIKGIGCTMCGKYCAVDVMKKYLNKI
;
A
#
# COMPACT_ATOMS: atom_id res chain seq x y z
N MET A 1 -7.94 2.88 29.40
CA MET A 1 -7.97 2.23 28.07
C MET A 1 -8.83 0.97 28.09
N HIS A 2 -8.48 -0.05 28.90
CA HIS A 2 -9.25 -1.31 28.99
C HIS A 2 -10.76 -1.12 29.23
N ALA A 3 -11.15 -0.28 30.21
CA ALA A 3 -12.56 -0.04 30.54
C ALA A 3 -13.41 0.58 29.39
N HIS A 4 -12.76 1.07 28.34
CA HIS A 4 -13.41 1.70 27.18
C HIS A 4 -13.14 0.96 25.86
N ASP A 5 -12.51 -0.22 25.91
CA ASP A 5 -12.04 -0.95 24.73
C ASP A 5 -11.23 -0.08 23.75
N ALA A 6 -10.40 0.81 24.30
CA ALA A 6 -9.52 1.66 23.51
C ALA A 6 -8.20 0.94 23.21
N ALA A 7 -7.82 0.86 21.93
CA ALA A 7 -6.53 0.36 21.49
C ALA A 7 -5.41 1.40 21.72
N LEU A 8 -4.23 0.92 22.07
CA LEU A 8 -3.02 1.74 22.22
C LEU A 8 -2.17 1.64 20.95
N ILE A 9 -1.93 2.78 20.30
CA ILE A 9 -0.95 2.89 19.22
C ILE A 9 0.31 3.52 19.81
N LEU A 10 1.40 2.76 19.84
CA LEU A 10 2.70 3.25 20.31
C LEU A 10 3.44 3.89 19.15
N GLY A 11 3.65 5.21 19.21
CA GLY A 11 4.26 6.00 18.15
C GLY A 11 5.76 5.73 17.93
N ASN A 12 6.26 6.18 16.77
CA ASN A 12 7.68 6.12 16.38
C ASN A 12 8.29 7.52 16.22
N VAL A 13 8.58 8.18 17.33
CA VAL A 13 9.09 9.56 17.35
C VAL A 13 10.52 9.63 16.82
N MET A 14 11.33 8.61 17.07
CA MET A 14 12.74 8.59 16.66
C MET A 14 12.93 8.14 15.21
N ARG A 15 11.86 8.10 14.40
CA ARG A 15 11.93 7.70 12.98
C ARG A 15 12.75 8.68 12.12
N SER A 16 13.27 8.17 11.01
CA SER A 16 13.99 8.95 10.01
C SER A 16 13.11 10.04 9.38
N GLY A 17 13.71 11.23 9.20
CA GLY A 17 13.13 12.37 8.49
C GLY A 17 13.64 12.52 7.04
N GLY A 18 14.65 11.75 6.64
CA GLY A 18 15.15 11.70 5.26
C GLY A 18 15.88 10.39 4.96
N ILE A 19 15.96 9.97 3.69
CA ILE A 19 16.49 8.65 3.31
C ILE A 19 17.97 8.43 3.69
N CYS A 20 18.70 9.51 3.99
CA CYS A 20 20.09 9.44 4.45
C CYS A 20 20.21 9.06 5.94
N ASP A 21 19.12 9.19 6.72
CA ASP A 21 19.10 8.78 8.12
C ASP A 21 18.94 7.26 8.18
N GLU A 22 20.04 6.58 8.50
CA GLU A 22 20.02 5.13 8.72
C GLU A 22 19.43 4.79 10.10
N MET A 23 18.95 3.55 10.28
CA MET A 23 18.46 3.11 11.58
C MET A 23 19.60 3.04 12.59
N ASP A 24 19.61 4.00 13.52
CA ASP A 24 20.62 4.19 14.55
C ASP A 24 20.21 3.60 15.91
N GLU A 25 21.00 3.89 16.95
CA GLU A 25 20.74 3.38 18.30
C GLU A 25 19.45 3.94 18.90
N LEU A 26 19.11 5.20 18.61
CA LEU A 26 17.89 5.85 19.11
C LEU A 26 16.63 5.18 18.55
N HIS A 27 16.61 4.88 17.24
CA HIS A 27 15.55 4.09 16.63
C HIS A 27 15.38 2.72 17.29
N ILE A 28 16.49 2.02 17.53
CA ILE A 28 16.47 0.67 18.08
C ILE A 28 16.01 0.68 19.55
N ASP A 29 16.41 1.67 20.32
CA ASP A 29 16.03 1.79 21.73
C ASP A 29 14.56 2.18 21.88
N GLU A 30 14.04 3.07 21.03
CA GLU A 30 12.59 3.33 20.95
C GLU A 30 11.81 2.05 20.63
N MET A 31 12.25 1.26 19.65
CA MET A 31 11.61 -0.02 19.33
C MET A 31 11.60 -0.98 20.54
N LYS A 32 12.71 -1.10 21.28
CA LYS A 32 12.79 -1.94 22.49
C LYS A 32 11.84 -1.44 23.58
N MET A 33 11.76 -0.12 23.78
CA MET A 33 10.85 0.50 24.74
C MET A 33 9.39 0.25 24.35
N ASN A 34 9.02 0.48 23.09
CA ASN A 34 7.68 0.22 22.57
C ASN A 34 7.31 -1.26 22.72
N ARG A 35 8.24 -2.19 22.48
CA ARG A 35 8.01 -3.62 22.76
C ARG A 35 7.68 -3.89 24.23
N ASN A 36 8.40 -3.27 25.15
CA ASN A 36 8.18 -3.47 26.59
C ASN A 36 6.84 -2.87 27.02
N PHE A 37 6.51 -1.67 26.55
CA PHE A 37 5.21 -1.04 26.80
C PHE A 37 4.06 -1.85 26.22
N ALA A 38 4.20 -2.38 25.01
CA ALA A 38 3.18 -3.22 24.38
C ALA A 38 2.93 -4.49 25.18
N ASN A 39 3.99 -5.20 25.60
CA ASN A 39 3.86 -6.38 26.46
C ASN A 39 3.18 -6.05 27.79
N ASN A 40 3.52 -4.91 28.40
CA ASN A 40 2.89 -4.49 29.64
C ASN A 40 1.41 -4.16 29.46
N ALA A 41 1.06 -3.36 28.46
CA ALA A 41 -0.32 -3.00 28.14
C ALA A 41 -1.15 -4.25 27.82
N HIS A 42 -0.60 -5.18 27.04
CA HIS A 42 -1.28 -6.42 26.68
C HIS A 42 -1.60 -7.31 27.88
N ARG A 43 -0.70 -7.39 28.89
CA ARG A 43 -0.97 -8.08 30.16
C ARG A 43 -2.15 -7.49 30.95
N HIS A 44 -2.49 -6.23 30.69
CA HIS A 44 -3.64 -5.55 31.30
C HIS A 44 -4.89 -5.58 30.39
N GLY A 45 -4.91 -6.46 29.38
CA GLY A 45 -6.05 -6.62 28.46
C GLY A 45 -6.19 -5.48 27.44
N ILE A 46 -5.18 -4.61 27.28
CA ILE A 46 -5.23 -3.51 26.31
C ILE A 46 -4.71 -4.01 24.96
N GLN A 47 -5.47 -3.77 23.90
CA GLN A 47 -5.05 -4.04 22.52
C GLN A 47 -3.95 -3.06 22.10
N VAL A 48 -2.91 -3.53 21.40
CA VAL A 48 -1.75 -2.69 21.06
C VAL A 48 -1.37 -2.84 19.59
N ILE A 49 -1.07 -1.70 18.94
CA ILE A 49 -0.41 -1.59 17.65
C ILE A 49 0.89 -0.80 17.86
N ILE A 50 1.97 -1.17 17.17
CA ILE A 50 3.25 -0.44 17.24
C ILE A 50 3.49 0.26 15.90
N GLU A 51 3.65 1.57 15.91
CA GLU A 51 4.17 2.30 14.76
C GLU A 51 5.64 1.93 14.54
N ALA A 52 5.99 1.59 13.31
CA ALA A 52 7.32 1.18 12.91
C ALA A 52 7.46 1.35 11.39
N LEU A 53 8.68 1.27 10.85
CA LEU A 53 8.87 1.35 9.38
C LEU A 53 8.25 2.63 8.77
N GLY A 54 8.16 3.70 9.56
CA GLY A 54 7.58 4.97 9.14
C GLY A 54 8.63 6.03 8.88
N GLY A 55 8.22 7.12 8.22
CA GLY A 55 9.11 8.21 7.81
C GLY A 55 9.82 7.86 6.51
N HIS A 56 11.12 8.13 6.45
CA HIS A 56 11.91 7.94 5.24
C HIS A 56 12.84 6.74 5.39
N ILE A 57 12.83 5.82 4.43
CA ILE A 57 13.68 4.62 4.48
C ILE A 57 14.24 4.38 3.10
N ALA A 58 15.55 4.56 2.93
CA ALA A 58 16.22 4.29 1.65
C ALA A 58 15.81 2.93 1.06
N ALA A 59 15.45 2.91 -0.22
CA ALA A 59 14.87 1.73 -0.90
C ALA A 59 15.64 0.42 -0.64
N LYS A 60 16.98 0.48 -0.59
CA LYS A 60 17.87 -0.66 -0.31
C LYS A 60 17.60 -1.34 1.05
N ASN A 61 17.02 -0.63 2.01
CA ASN A 61 16.86 -1.06 3.40
C ASN A 61 15.46 -1.57 3.73
N LEU A 62 14.44 -1.33 2.89
CA LEU A 62 13.04 -1.62 3.19
C LEU A 62 12.81 -3.06 3.68
N ILE A 63 13.32 -4.05 2.94
CA ILE A 63 13.15 -5.47 3.28
C ILE A 63 13.95 -5.83 4.54
N LYS A 64 15.21 -5.34 4.64
CA LYS A 64 16.09 -5.59 5.78
C LYS A 64 15.45 -5.08 7.08
N TYR A 65 14.93 -3.86 7.06
CA TYR A 65 14.33 -3.21 8.23
C TYR A 65 12.99 -3.87 8.59
N THR A 66 12.16 -4.22 7.60
CA THR A 66 10.91 -4.96 7.85
C THR A 66 11.17 -6.29 8.55
N LYS A 67 12.13 -7.09 8.04
CA LYS A 67 12.51 -8.37 8.66
C LYS A 67 13.07 -8.18 10.08
N PHE A 68 13.86 -7.13 10.30
CA PHE A 68 14.35 -6.78 11.63
C PHE A 68 13.21 -6.50 12.61
N TYR A 69 12.25 -5.65 12.24
CA TYR A 69 11.09 -5.36 13.08
C TYR A 69 10.23 -6.61 13.33
N ARG A 70 9.90 -7.40 12.29
CA ARG A 70 9.13 -8.65 12.44
C ARG A 70 9.79 -9.70 13.34
N LYS A 71 11.13 -9.75 13.35
CA LYS A 71 11.87 -10.64 14.24
C LYS A 71 11.72 -10.21 15.70
N ASN A 72 11.70 -8.90 15.96
CA ASN A 72 11.76 -8.34 17.31
C ASN A 72 10.39 -7.97 17.92
N ILE A 73 9.38 -7.74 17.08
CA ILE A 73 8.04 -7.28 17.48
C ILE A 73 7.00 -8.34 17.10
N LYS A 74 6.15 -8.71 18.07
CA LYS A 74 5.06 -9.69 17.92
C LYS A 74 3.66 -9.07 17.87
N PHE A 75 3.59 -7.74 17.92
CA PHE A 75 2.36 -6.97 17.78
C PHE A 75 2.16 -6.52 16.33
N PRO A 76 0.94 -6.11 15.94
CA PRO A 76 0.71 -5.48 14.65
C PRO A 76 1.64 -4.28 14.45
N LEU A 77 2.26 -4.18 13.26
CA LEU A 77 3.06 -3.00 12.91
C LEU A 77 2.27 -2.07 11.99
N PHE A 78 2.30 -0.80 12.35
CA PHE A 78 1.70 0.29 11.60
C PHE A 78 2.81 1.08 10.89
N ALA A 79 2.90 0.93 9.58
CA ALA A 79 3.86 1.65 8.75
C ALA A 79 3.29 2.99 8.29
N SER A 80 4.07 4.07 8.47
CA SER A 80 3.70 5.42 8.00
C SER A 80 4.53 5.80 6.78
N GLY A 81 3.98 5.59 5.58
CA GLY A 81 4.80 5.40 4.38
C GLY A 81 5.42 3.98 4.38
N PRO A 82 6.74 3.81 4.26
CA PRO A 82 7.78 4.84 4.25
C PRO A 82 8.03 5.43 2.87
N VAL A 83 8.61 6.63 2.82
CA VAL A 83 9.09 7.28 1.59
C VAL A 83 10.50 6.75 1.26
N PRO A 84 10.71 6.08 0.11
CA PRO A 84 11.98 5.46 -0.22
C PRO A 84 12.93 6.33 -1.04
N ILE A 85 12.45 7.46 -1.56
CA ILE A 85 13.19 8.50 -2.28
C ILE A 85 12.62 9.87 -1.92
N ASP A 86 13.48 10.85 -1.61
CA ASP A 86 13.03 12.19 -1.16
C ASP A 86 12.85 13.17 -2.32
N SER A 87 13.33 12.81 -3.51
CA SER A 87 13.30 13.69 -4.69
C SER A 87 11.95 13.72 -5.40
N ALA A 88 10.91 13.10 -4.84
CA ALA A 88 9.58 12.99 -5.42
C ALA A 88 8.57 14.00 -4.81
N LEU A 89 9.06 15.13 -4.29
CA LEU A 89 8.24 16.18 -3.68
C LEU A 89 7.02 16.57 -4.54
N GLY A 90 5.83 16.62 -3.94
CA GLY A 90 4.54 16.80 -4.64
C GLY A 90 3.95 15.50 -5.21
N TYR A 91 4.72 14.42 -5.20
CA TYR A 91 4.33 13.07 -5.58
C TYR A 91 4.69 12.05 -4.48
N ASP A 92 4.79 12.51 -3.23
CA ASP A 92 5.19 11.67 -2.10
C ASP A 92 4.23 10.49 -1.89
N HIS A 93 2.93 10.66 -2.16
CA HIS A 93 1.98 9.55 -2.21
C HIS A 93 2.41 8.40 -3.16
N ILE A 94 3.00 8.71 -4.32
CA ILE A 94 3.52 7.72 -5.26
C ILE A 94 4.81 7.09 -4.71
N ALA A 95 5.78 7.91 -4.28
CA ALA A 95 7.03 7.40 -3.74
C ALA A 95 6.78 6.49 -2.52
N ALA A 96 5.97 6.97 -1.57
CA ALA A 96 5.56 6.24 -0.40
C ALA A 96 4.80 4.95 -0.74
N SER A 97 3.98 4.93 -1.79
CA SER A 97 3.27 3.70 -2.19
C SER A 97 4.23 2.55 -2.51
N LEU A 98 5.39 2.85 -3.10
CA LEU A 98 6.44 1.86 -3.40
C LEU A 98 7.05 1.31 -2.11
N GLY A 99 7.41 2.19 -1.18
CA GLY A 99 7.97 1.79 0.11
C GLY A 99 6.97 1.01 0.95
N ALA A 100 5.75 1.53 1.07
CA ALA A 100 4.63 0.93 1.79
C ALA A 100 4.29 -0.48 1.27
N GLY A 101 4.25 -0.66 -0.05
CA GLY A 101 3.99 -1.97 -0.66
C GLY A 101 5.06 -3.00 -0.31
N ILE A 102 6.33 -2.60 -0.35
CA ILE A 102 7.43 -3.50 0.02
C ILE A 102 7.34 -3.87 1.51
N VAL A 103 7.17 -2.91 2.41
CA VAL A 103 7.15 -3.23 3.85
C VAL A 103 5.90 -4.01 4.25
N ALA A 104 4.72 -3.69 3.69
CA ALA A 104 3.49 -4.43 3.95
C ALA A 104 3.53 -5.86 3.40
N GLY A 105 4.02 -6.04 2.17
CA GLY A 105 4.20 -7.36 1.58
C GLY A 105 5.18 -8.25 2.35
N HIS A 106 6.09 -7.65 3.13
CA HIS A 106 7.06 -8.37 3.97
C HIS A 106 6.69 -8.41 5.45
N GLY A 107 5.52 -7.87 5.83
CA GLY A 107 4.94 -8.07 7.15
C GLY A 107 4.60 -6.80 7.93
N ALA A 108 4.43 -5.62 7.34
CA ALA A 108 3.64 -4.56 8.01
C ALA A 108 2.13 -4.88 7.91
N ASP A 109 1.35 -4.51 8.93
CA ASP A 109 -0.05 -4.90 9.07
C ASP A 109 -1.02 -3.74 8.82
N PHE A 110 -0.62 -2.51 9.15
CA PHE A 110 -1.38 -1.29 8.92
C PHE A 110 -0.54 -0.28 8.15
N LEU A 111 -1.20 0.56 7.34
CA LEU A 111 -0.55 1.57 6.51
C LEU A 111 -1.17 2.95 6.74
N CYS A 112 -0.34 3.95 6.99
CA CYS A 112 -0.74 5.35 7.00
C CYS A 112 -0.52 5.88 5.59
N CYS A 113 -1.58 6.39 4.96
CA CYS A 113 -1.45 6.95 3.63
C CYS A 113 -0.67 8.27 3.67
N ILE A 114 0.13 8.49 2.63
CA ILE A 114 0.82 9.75 2.37
C ILE A 114 0.07 10.47 1.27
N THR A 115 -0.11 11.78 1.41
CA THR A 115 -0.83 12.61 0.43
C THR A 115 0.14 13.27 -0.55
N PRO A 116 -0.33 13.77 -1.72
CA PRO A 116 0.50 14.60 -2.60
C PRO A 116 1.05 15.88 -1.91
N ALA A 117 0.34 16.39 -0.90
CA ALA A 117 0.72 17.60 -0.16
C ALA A 117 1.76 17.36 0.95
N GLU A 118 2.20 16.11 1.18
CA GLU A 118 3.23 15.79 2.16
C GLU A 118 4.47 16.69 1.95
N HIS A 119 5.07 17.16 3.04
CA HIS A 119 6.19 18.11 3.06
C HIS A 119 5.95 19.49 2.42
N LEU A 120 4.72 19.79 1.97
CA LEU A 120 4.39 21.05 1.30
C LEU A 120 3.33 21.87 2.05
N ALA A 121 2.20 21.25 2.41
CA ALA A 121 1.05 21.94 2.99
C ALA A 121 0.09 20.98 3.69
N LEU A 122 -0.96 21.53 4.29
CA LEU A 122 -2.13 20.73 4.67
C LEU A 122 -2.85 20.22 3.41
N PRO A 123 -3.30 18.96 3.38
CA PRO A 123 -3.92 18.38 2.18
C PRO A 123 -5.32 18.93 1.93
N THR A 124 -5.66 19.09 0.66
CA THR A 124 -7.03 19.30 0.19
C THR A 124 -7.85 18.00 0.25
N VAL A 125 -9.16 18.08 -0.02
CA VAL A 125 -10.02 16.88 -0.10
C VAL A 125 -9.54 15.95 -1.22
N GLU A 126 -9.11 16.52 -2.34
CA GLU A 126 -8.56 15.78 -3.48
C GLU A 126 -7.23 15.09 -3.10
N ASP A 127 -6.33 15.78 -2.41
CA ASP A 127 -5.06 15.19 -1.92
C ASP A 127 -5.31 13.99 -1.01
N VAL A 128 -6.29 14.11 -0.10
CA VAL A 128 -6.70 13.02 0.78
C VAL A 128 -7.26 11.85 -0.04
N LYS A 129 -8.13 12.12 -1.01
CA LYS A 129 -8.69 11.07 -1.88
C LYS A 129 -7.58 10.34 -2.65
N GLU A 130 -6.64 11.08 -3.24
CA GLU A 130 -5.54 10.49 -4.00
C GLU A 130 -4.63 9.61 -3.12
N GLY A 131 -4.25 10.10 -1.93
CA GLY A 131 -3.46 9.33 -0.96
C GLY A 131 -4.16 8.04 -0.52
N ILE A 132 -5.46 8.11 -0.20
CA ILE A 132 -6.26 6.94 0.20
C ILE A 132 -6.33 5.92 -0.95
N ILE A 133 -6.63 6.35 -2.17
CA ILE A 133 -6.73 5.43 -3.33
C ILE A 133 -5.38 4.76 -3.58
N ALA A 134 -4.29 5.52 -3.56
CA ALA A 134 -2.93 4.98 -3.73
C ALA A 134 -2.67 3.88 -2.69
N PHE A 135 -3.02 4.12 -1.43
CA PHE A 135 -2.76 3.15 -0.36
C PHE A 135 -3.77 1.99 -0.30
N LYS A 136 -4.99 2.13 -0.84
CA LYS A 136 -5.88 0.98 -1.11
C LYS A 136 -5.29 0.04 -2.16
N ILE A 137 -4.66 0.60 -3.20
CA ILE A 137 -3.93 -0.20 -4.22
C ILE A 137 -2.75 -0.91 -3.56
N VAL A 138 -2.00 -0.20 -2.71
CA VAL A 138 -0.87 -0.79 -1.96
C VAL A 138 -1.33 -1.93 -1.05
N ALA A 139 -2.45 -1.79 -0.36
CA ALA A 139 -2.99 -2.83 0.51
C ALA A 139 -3.31 -4.10 -0.30
N GLU A 140 -3.99 -3.98 -1.44
CA GLU A 140 -4.25 -5.14 -2.32
C GLU A 140 -2.95 -5.76 -2.84
N PHE A 141 -1.99 -4.92 -3.27
CA PHE A 141 -0.69 -5.38 -3.74
C PHE A 141 0.06 -6.17 -2.65
N ALA A 142 0.09 -5.66 -1.42
CA ALA A 142 0.73 -6.31 -0.29
C ALA A 142 0.03 -7.63 0.09
N ASP A 143 -1.30 -7.66 0.05
CA ASP A 143 -2.07 -8.88 0.28
C ASP A 143 -1.82 -9.91 -0.82
N ALA A 144 -1.72 -9.50 -2.08
CA ALA A 144 -1.35 -10.38 -3.18
C ALA A 144 0.06 -10.98 -3.00
N MET A 145 1.02 -10.22 -2.46
CA MET A 145 2.35 -10.73 -2.11
C MET A 145 2.31 -11.78 -1.00
N LYS A 146 1.45 -11.59 0.02
CA LYS A 146 1.38 -12.45 1.21
C LYS A 146 0.51 -13.70 0.99
N TYR A 147 -0.60 -13.56 0.28
CA TYR A 147 -1.69 -14.54 0.25
C TYR A 147 -2.03 -15.01 -1.18
N GLY A 148 -1.44 -14.38 -2.20
CA GLY A 148 -1.70 -14.70 -3.60
C GLY A 148 -2.84 -13.89 -4.21
N ILE A 149 -3.19 -14.22 -5.46
CA ILE A 149 -4.12 -13.43 -6.28
C ILE A 149 -5.53 -13.43 -5.68
N SER A 150 -6.10 -12.24 -5.46
CA SER A 150 -7.44 -12.06 -4.90
C SER A 150 -8.55 -12.45 -5.88
N GLU A 151 -9.75 -12.69 -5.35
CA GLU A 151 -10.94 -12.97 -6.18
C GLU A 151 -11.27 -11.80 -7.11
N ARG A 152 -11.07 -10.55 -6.65
CA ARG A 152 -11.28 -9.35 -7.47
C ARG A 152 -10.33 -9.33 -8.66
N ASP A 153 -9.05 -9.62 -8.46
CA ASP A 153 -8.07 -9.65 -9.54
C ASP A 153 -8.32 -10.80 -10.52
N ARG A 154 -8.76 -11.98 -10.05
CA ARG A 154 -9.18 -13.09 -10.92
C ARG A 154 -10.40 -12.72 -11.77
N ALA A 155 -11.43 -12.14 -11.15
CA ALA A 155 -12.62 -11.69 -11.87
C ALA A 155 -12.30 -10.58 -12.88
N MET A 156 -11.33 -9.71 -12.55
CA MET A 156 -10.83 -8.67 -13.47
C MET A 156 -10.11 -9.30 -14.66
N ASP A 157 -9.30 -10.34 -14.44
CA ASP A 157 -8.60 -11.07 -15.50
C ASP A 157 -9.57 -11.77 -16.46
N GLU A 158 -10.58 -12.48 -15.92
CA GLU A 158 -11.65 -13.10 -16.72
C GLU A 158 -12.43 -12.06 -17.54
N ALA A 159 -12.80 -10.94 -16.91
CA ALA A 159 -13.49 -9.84 -17.60
C ALA A 159 -12.63 -9.19 -18.69
N ARG A 160 -11.30 -9.13 -18.50
CA ARG A 160 -10.34 -8.66 -19.52
C ARG A 160 -10.20 -9.65 -20.66
N GLU A 161 -10.17 -10.96 -20.38
CA GLU A 161 -10.18 -11.98 -21.44
C GLU A 161 -11.43 -11.80 -22.31
N LEU A 162 -12.60 -11.58 -21.71
CA LEU A 162 -13.88 -11.47 -22.42
C LEU A 162 -14.17 -10.09 -23.05
N HIS A 163 -13.29 -9.09 -22.85
CA HIS A 163 -13.56 -7.68 -23.16
C HIS A 163 -14.87 -7.15 -22.53
N ASP A 164 -15.24 -7.68 -21.36
CA ASP A 164 -16.40 -7.22 -20.60
C ASP A 164 -16.04 -5.94 -19.83
N TRP A 165 -16.19 -4.80 -20.51
CA TRP A 165 -15.87 -3.50 -19.95
C TRP A 165 -16.73 -3.11 -18.76
N GLU A 166 -18.02 -3.48 -18.77
CA GLU A 166 -18.93 -3.18 -17.66
C GLU A 166 -18.50 -3.93 -16.40
N LYS A 167 -18.15 -5.22 -16.54
CA LYS A 167 -17.60 -5.99 -15.42
C LYS A 167 -16.26 -5.41 -14.95
N GLN A 168 -15.35 -5.05 -15.86
CA GLN A 168 -14.08 -4.42 -15.50
C GLN A 168 -14.27 -3.11 -14.72
N PHE A 169 -15.21 -2.25 -15.13
CA PHE A 169 -15.50 -1.01 -14.41
C PHE A 169 -16.03 -1.28 -13.01
N SER A 170 -16.98 -2.22 -12.86
CA SER A 170 -17.56 -2.58 -11.56
C SER A 170 -16.54 -3.13 -10.54
N LEU A 171 -15.41 -3.64 -11.02
CA LEU A 171 -14.33 -4.22 -10.21
C LEU A 171 -13.22 -3.21 -9.85
N ALA A 172 -13.29 -1.96 -10.33
CA ALA A 172 -12.24 -0.97 -10.10
C ALA A 172 -12.14 -0.52 -8.62
N ILE A 173 -10.91 -0.34 -8.13
CA ILE A 173 -10.59 -0.04 -6.71
C ILE A 173 -11.18 1.30 -6.21
N ASP A 174 -11.23 2.29 -7.11
CA ASP A 174 -11.78 3.64 -6.89
C ASP A 174 -13.20 3.78 -7.47
N GLY A 175 -13.93 2.67 -7.54
CA GLY A 175 -15.21 2.62 -8.23
C GLY A 175 -15.09 2.90 -9.73
N GLU A 176 -16.24 3.03 -10.39
CA GLU A 176 -16.31 2.99 -11.84
C GLU A 176 -15.93 4.32 -12.51
N GLU A 177 -16.14 5.45 -11.85
CA GLU A 177 -16.12 6.79 -12.46
C GLU A 177 -14.79 7.09 -13.15
N LYS A 178 -13.67 6.97 -12.43
CA LYS A 178 -12.33 7.24 -12.97
C LYS A 178 -11.97 6.27 -14.10
N ALA A 179 -12.34 5.00 -13.97
CA ALA A 179 -12.09 3.99 -14.98
C ALA A 179 -12.89 4.28 -16.26
N ARG A 180 -14.18 4.62 -16.14
CA ARG A 180 -15.05 5.02 -17.26
C ARG A 180 -14.56 6.31 -17.93
N GLN A 181 -14.14 7.29 -17.14
CA GLN A 181 -13.58 8.55 -17.67
C GLN A 181 -12.34 8.29 -18.54
N LYS A 182 -11.44 7.40 -18.11
CA LYS A 182 -10.26 6.99 -18.90
C LYS A 182 -10.63 6.09 -20.08
N GLY A 183 -11.68 5.29 -19.94
CA GLY A 183 -12.25 4.43 -20.97
C GLY A 183 -13.19 5.11 -21.96
N LYS A 184 -13.30 6.44 -21.97
CA LYS A 184 -14.29 7.17 -22.80
C LYS A 184 -14.22 6.90 -24.31
N ASN A 185 -13.08 6.44 -24.80
CA ASN A 185 -12.84 6.16 -26.23
C ASN A 185 -12.88 4.66 -26.55
N LEU A 186 -13.34 3.80 -25.63
CA LEU A 186 -13.41 2.36 -25.86
C LEU A 186 -14.39 2.03 -26.99
N ILE A 187 -13.98 1.08 -27.82
CA ILE A 187 -14.79 0.57 -28.93
C ILE A 187 -15.39 -0.77 -28.49
N LYS A 188 -16.71 -0.89 -28.53
CA LYS A 188 -17.41 -2.12 -28.15
C LYS A 188 -16.97 -3.29 -29.04
N GLY A 189 -16.66 -4.43 -28.42
CA GLY A 189 -16.28 -5.66 -29.12
C GLY A 189 -14.81 -5.74 -29.57
N ILE A 190 -13.98 -4.76 -29.20
CA ILE A 190 -12.52 -4.79 -29.35
C ILE A 190 -11.92 -4.58 -27.96
N GLY A 191 -10.68 -5.05 -27.76
CA GLY A 191 -9.86 -4.67 -26.61
C GLY A 191 -9.60 -3.15 -26.53
N CYS A 192 -8.70 -2.74 -25.65
CA CYS A 192 -8.42 -1.31 -25.46
C CYS A 192 -7.88 -0.64 -26.73
N THR A 193 -8.05 0.67 -26.83
CA THR A 193 -7.57 1.46 -27.98
C THR A 193 -6.05 1.54 -28.09
N MET A 194 -5.30 1.14 -27.06
CA MET A 194 -3.83 1.20 -27.06
C MET A 194 -3.20 0.30 -28.13
N CYS A 195 -3.70 -0.94 -28.27
CA CYS A 195 -3.17 -1.91 -29.24
C CYS A 195 -4.10 -2.12 -30.45
N GLY A 196 -5.38 -1.78 -30.32
CA GLY A 196 -6.39 -1.98 -31.37
C GLY A 196 -6.40 -3.42 -31.87
N LYS A 197 -6.30 -3.61 -33.19
CA LYS A 197 -6.32 -4.93 -33.86
C LYS A 197 -5.15 -5.86 -33.49
N TYR A 198 -4.12 -5.34 -32.82
CA TYR A 198 -2.94 -6.09 -32.36
C TYR A 198 -2.99 -6.39 -30.86
N CYS A 199 -4.19 -6.38 -30.25
CA CYS A 199 -4.36 -6.78 -28.86
C CYS A 199 -3.79 -8.18 -28.62
N ALA A 200 -2.89 -8.32 -27.65
CA ALA A 200 -2.25 -9.59 -27.32
C ALA A 200 -3.26 -10.68 -26.95
N VAL A 201 -4.34 -10.32 -26.24
CA VAL A 201 -5.43 -11.25 -25.88
C VAL A 201 -6.11 -11.80 -27.14
N ASP A 202 -6.47 -10.94 -28.09
CA ASP A 202 -7.13 -11.36 -29.34
C ASP A 202 -6.21 -12.21 -30.21
N VAL A 203 -4.93 -11.84 -30.31
CA VAL A 203 -3.92 -12.62 -31.03
C VAL A 203 -3.80 -14.01 -30.43
N MET A 204 -3.66 -14.12 -29.11
CA MET A 204 -3.56 -15.41 -28.43
C MET A 204 -4.82 -16.25 -28.56
N LYS A 205 -6.02 -15.65 -28.47
CA LYS A 205 -7.28 -16.37 -28.67
C LYS A 205 -7.39 -17.02 -30.06
N LYS A 206 -6.94 -16.31 -31.10
CA LYS A 206 -6.87 -16.85 -32.47
C LYS A 206 -5.91 -18.03 -32.57
N TYR A 207 -4.73 -17.95 -31.94
CA TYR A 207 -3.76 -19.06 -31.95
C TYR A 207 -4.21 -20.28 -31.15
N LEU A 208 -4.98 -20.08 -30.07
CA LEU A 208 -5.46 -21.14 -29.19
C LEU A 208 -6.78 -21.79 -29.66
N ASN A 209 -7.29 -21.46 -30.85
CA ASN A 209 -8.62 -21.89 -31.36
C ASN A 209 -9.77 -21.61 -30.37
N LYS A 210 -9.65 -20.52 -29.58
CA LYS A 210 -10.71 -20.05 -28.66
C LYS A 210 -11.67 -19.06 -29.34
N ILE A 211 -11.51 -18.84 -30.65
CA ILE A 211 -12.38 -18.06 -31.56
C ILE A 211 -12.55 -18.90 -32.83
#